data_AF-B8I609-F1
#
_entry.id   AF-B8I609-F1
#
_cell.length_a   1.000
_cell.length_b   1.000
_cell.length_c   1.000
_cell.angle_alpha   90.00
_cell.angle_beta   90.00
_cell.angle_gamma   90.00
#
_symmetry.space_group_name_H-M   'P 1'
#
loop_
_entity.id
_entity.type
_entity.pdbx_description
1 polymer ?
#
loop_
_entity_poly.entity_id
_entity_poly.type
_entity_poly.pdbx_seq_one_letter_code
_entity_poly.pdbx_strand_id
1 'polypeptide(L)'
;MKKIRIVIIAVLLVGIAVFSSILMASGEPSPTQKEKVTKFGDITKKHLASKDNKVAFTINGLEVTVDQVNKRKELEQSLGNLDITDSENVKAIAVKILLLDKAKKQGIKISDEEARKASLEEKEIINSGNIGKENLEAFLAYKEALGLSEDEYWNDFHAQELKEYLTINALYEKFTKDAINDQKILVQNVKPAELTKAKKKYFEDYKKNLYNNAKIEFNDSKLKAEVESGN
;
A
#
# COMPACT_ATOMS: atom_id res chain seq x y z
N MET A 1 11.55 17.43 13.98
CA MET A 1 11.40 16.13 14.66
C MET A 1 10.00 15.84 15.21
N LYS A 2 9.13 16.83 15.51
CA LYS A 2 7.72 16.55 15.92
C LYS A 2 6.79 16.11 14.78
N LYS A 3 7.07 16.47 13.52
CA LYS A 3 6.21 16.16 12.36
C LYS A 3 6.31 14.70 11.88
N ILE A 4 7.43 14.03 12.16
CA ILE A 4 7.64 12.61 11.81
C ILE A 4 6.71 11.71 12.65
N ARG A 5 6.47 12.07 13.93
CA ARG A 5 5.56 11.34 14.83
C ARG A 5 4.10 11.34 14.37
N ILE A 6 3.65 12.37 13.65
CA ILE A 6 2.26 12.45 13.14
C ILE A 6 2.09 11.65 11.84
N VAL A 7 3.16 11.50 11.05
CA VAL A 7 3.12 10.68 9.83
C VAL A 7 3.12 9.19 10.17
N ILE A 8 3.84 8.75 11.21
CA ILE A 8 3.88 7.35 11.66
C ILE A 8 2.49 6.86 12.14
N ILE A 9 1.70 7.72 12.81
CA ILE A 9 0.33 7.38 13.23
C ILE A 9 -0.62 7.20 12.03
N ALA A 10 -0.33 7.81 10.88
CA ALA A 10 -1.11 7.62 9.66
C ALA A 10 -0.74 6.32 8.91
N VAL A 11 0.40 5.69 9.19
CA VAL A 11 0.85 4.42 8.56
C VAL A 11 0.07 3.22 9.12
N LEU A 12 -0.18 3.22 10.43
CA LEU A 12 -1.08 2.28 11.12
C LEU A 12 -2.49 2.20 10.51
N LEU A 13 -2.89 3.28 9.83
CA LEU A 13 -4.24 3.50 9.33
C LEU A 13 -4.40 3.25 7.83
N VAL A 14 -3.36 2.96 7.04
CA VAL A 14 -3.62 2.64 5.62
C VAL A 14 -4.14 1.20 5.46
N GLY A 15 -3.75 0.29 6.36
CA GLY A 15 -4.38 -1.04 6.48
C GLY A 15 -5.70 -1.03 7.28
N ILE A 16 -5.85 -0.14 8.27
CA ILE A 16 -6.99 -0.15 9.22
C ILE A 16 -8.01 1.00 9.00
N ALA A 17 -7.63 2.22 8.62
CA ALA A 17 -8.57 3.33 8.39
C ALA A 17 -9.36 3.27 7.08
N VAL A 18 -8.99 2.39 6.14
CA VAL A 18 -9.90 2.06 5.02
C VAL A 18 -11.17 1.38 5.55
N PHE A 19 -11.11 0.68 6.71
CA PHE A 19 -12.25 -0.03 7.28
C PHE A 19 -13.27 0.83 8.01
N SER A 20 -12.85 1.95 8.63
CA SER A 20 -13.77 2.79 9.42
C SER A 20 -14.82 3.52 8.57
N SER A 21 -14.59 3.72 7.27
CA SER A 21 -15.52 4.42 6.37
C SER A 21 -16.57 3.53 5.68
N ILE A 22 -16.43 2.20 5.75
CA ILE A 22 -17.30 1.24 5.01
C ILE A 22 -18.54 0.83 5.83
N LEU A 23 -18.52 1.00 7.15
CA LEU A 23 -19.56 0.49 8.08
C LEU A 23 -20.92 1.24 8.03
N MET A 24 -21.03 2.38 7.33
CA MET A 24 -22.26 3.20 7.37
C MET A 24 -23.19 3.09 6.15
N ALA A 25 -22.86 2.29 5.12
CA ALA A 25 -23.59 2.35 3.84
C ALA A 25 -24.37 1.08 3.43
N SER A 26 -24.10 -0.10 4.00
CA SER A 26 -24.74 -1.36 3.58
C SER A 26 -25.65 -1.93 4.67
N GLY A 27 -26.95 -2.07 4.39
CA GLY A 27 -27.97 -2.63 5.29
C GLY A 27 -27.90 -4.15 5.53
N GLU A 28 -26.79 -4.80 5.16
CA GLU A 28 -26.49 -6.18 5.54
C GLU A 28 -25.60 -6.20 6.79
N PRO A 29 -25.66 -7.23 7.65
CA PRO A 29 -24.71 -7.39 8.74
C PRO A 29 -23.31 -7.55 8.15
N SER A 30 -22.56 -6.44 8.07
CA SER A 30 -21.19 -6.47 7.57
C SER A 30 -20.33 -7.30 8.52
N PRO A 31 -19.37 -8.10 8.03
CA PRO A 31 -18.46 -8.85 8.88
C PRO A 31 -17.83 -7.96 9.95
N THR A 32 -17.60 -8.49 11.15
CA THR A 32 -16.94 -7.73 12.21
C THR A 32 -15.55 -7.30 11.75
N GLN A 33 -15.02 -6.18 12.28
CA GLN A 33 -13.67 -5.72 11.94
C GLN A 33 -12.63 -6.85 12.13
N LYS A 34 -12.80 -7.67 13.17
CA LYS A 34 -11.98 -8.86 13.45
C LYS A 34 -12.03 -9.88 12.32
N GLU A 35 -13.21 -10.24 11.81
CA GLU A 35 -13.34 -11.20 10.70
C GLU A 35 -12.64 -10.72 9.43
N LYS A 36 -12.77 -9.43 9.11
CA LYS A 36 -12.15 -8.86 7.91
C LYS A 36 -10.62 -8.89 8.01
N VAL A 37 -10.04 -8.52 9.16
CA VAL A 37 -8.58 -8.54 9.34
C VAL A 37 -8.02 -9.96 9.45
N THR A 38 -8.78 -10.91 10.03
CA THR A 38 -8.41 -12.34 10.01
C THR A 38 -8.34 -12.85 8.57
N LYS A 39 -9.37 -12.58 7.75
CA LYS A 39 -9.37 -12.95 6.33
C LYS A 39 -8.20 -12.31 5.57
N PHE A 40 -7.88 -11.05 5.86
CA PHE A 40 -6.72 -10.35 5.27
C PHE A 40 -5.39 -11.04 5.66
N GLY A 41 -5.26 -11.47 6.91
CA GLY A 41 -4.12 -12.25 7.40
C GLY A 41 -4.00 -13.61 6.72
N ASP A 42 -5.10 -14.35 6.57
CA ASP A 42 -5.12 -15.65 5.90
C ASP A 42 -4.72 -15.56 4.42
N ILE A 43 -5.25 -14.57 3.70
CA ILE A 43 -4.86 -14.30 2.31
C ILE A 43 -3.36 -13.97 2.25
N THR A 44 -2.89 -13.09 3.13
CA THR A 44 -1.47 -12.71 3.16
C THR A 44 -0.58 -13.90 3.44
N LYS A 45 -0.92 -14.75 4.42
CA LYS A 45 -0.20 -15.99 4.74
C LYS A 45 -0.15 -16.96 3.56
N LYS A 46 -1.30 -17.20 2.91
CA LYS A 46 -1.40 -18.05 1.72
C LYS A 46 -0.41 -17.61 0.64
N HIS A 47 -0.34 -16.30 0.37
CA HIS A 47 0.54 -15.75 -0.65
C HIS A 47 2.02 -15.67 -0.21
N LEU A 48 2.31 -15.50 1.09
CA LEU A 48 3.67 -15.61 1.61
C LEU A 48 4.25 -17.03 1.43
N ALA A 49 3.42 -18.06 1.53
CA ALA A 49 3.80 -19.45 1.33
C ALA A 49 3.82 -19.87 -0.15
N SER A 50 3.34 -19.01 -1.06
CA SER A 50 3.23 -19.31 -2.48
C SER A 50 4.63 -19.42 -3.12
N LYS A 51 4.78 -20.41 -4.00
CA LYS A 51 5.97 -20.60 -4.84
C LYS A 51 5.67 -20.33 -6.31
N ASP A 52 4.48 -19.81 -6.62
CA ASP A 52 4.10 -19.50 -7.99
C ASP A 52 4.85 -18.25 -8.47
N ASN A 53 5.88 -18.48 -9.27
CA ASN A 53 6.69 -17.45 -9.90
C ASN A 53 6.31 -17.23 -11.36
N LYS A 54 5.15 -17.74 -11.81
CA LYS A 54 4.68 -17.50 -13.17
C LYS A 54 4.47 -16.00 -13.39
N VAL A 55 5.15 -15.46 -14.40
CA VAL A 55 4.99 -14.06 -14.81
C VAL A 55 3.60 -13.88 -15.43
N ALA A 56 2.81 -12.99 -14.86
CA ALA A 56 1.51 -12.55 -15.38
C ALA A 56 1.68 -11.49 -16.46
N PHE A 57 2.51 -10.48 -16.19
CA PHE A 57 2.83 -9.41 -17.13
C PHE A 57 4.16 -8.74 -16.76
N THR A 58 4.71 -7.98 -17.67
CA THR A 58 5.88 -7.11 -17.41
C THR A 58 5.51 -5.64 -17.57
N ILE A 59 6.20 -4.77 -16.83
CA ILE A 59 6.06 -3.32 -16.91
C ILE A 59 7.45 -2.71 -17.08
N ASN A 60 7.76 -2.15 -18.26
CA ASN A 60 9.10 -1.69 -18.59
C ASN A 60 10.18 -2.76 -18.33
N GLY A 61 9.85 -4.03 -18.58
CA GLY A 61 10.72 -5.18 -18.32
C GLY A 61 10.79 -5.66 -16.86
N LEU A 62 10.04 -5.04 -15.94
CA LEU A 62 9.90 -5.52 -14.56
C LEU A 62 8.78 -6.55 -14.49
N GLU A 63 9.08 -7.73 -13.97
CA GLU A 63 8.13 -8.84 -13.90
C GLU A 63 7.11 -8.65 -12.77
N VAL A 64 5.86 -9.00 -13.08
CA VAL A 64 4.75 -9.13 -12.13
C VAL A 64 4.24 -10.55 -12.20
N THR A 65 4.14 -11.22 -11.07
CA THR A 65 3.70 -12.62 -10.99
C THR A 65 2.19 -12.74 -10.93
N VAL A 66 1.67 -13.92 -11.31
CA VAL A 66 0.26 -14.29 -11.14
C VAL A 66 -0.14 -14.24 -9.66
N ASP A 67 0.77 -14.67 -8.77
CA ASP A 67 0.55 -14.61 -7.33
C ASP A 67 0.28 -13.19 -6.82
N GLN A 68 1.08 -12.20 -7.26
CA GLN A 68 0.88 -10.80 -6.89
C GLN A 68 -0.47 -10.24 -7.35
N VAL A 69 -0.92 -10.62 -8.55
CA VAL A 69 -2.22 -10.22 -9.08
C VAL A 69 -3.34 -10.85 -8.24
N ASN A 70 -3.28 -12.17 -8.02
CA ASN A 70 -4.28 -12.90 -7.25
C ASN A 70 -4.36 -12.42 -5.80
N LYS A 71 -3.21 -12.19 -5.15
CA LYS A 71 -3.15 -11.62 -3.80
C LYS A 71 -3.95 -10.33 -3.75
N ARG A 72 -3.73 -9.42 -4.69
CA ARG A 72 -4.46 -8.15 -4.72
C ARG A 72 -5.96 -8.36 -4.93
N LYS A 73 -6.36 -9.19 -5.91
CA LYS A 73 -7.78 -9.48 -6.18
C LYS A 73 -8.47 -10.02 -4.91
N GLU A 74 -7.86 -11.00 -4.24
CA GLU A 74 -8.40 -11.61 -3.01
C GLU A 74 -8.49 -10.59 -1.86
N LEU A 75 -7.49 -9.73 -1.69
CA LEU A 75 -7.53 -8.68 -0.67
C LEU A 75 -8.65 -7.67 -0.94
N GLU A 76 -8.79 -7.17 -2.18
CA GLU A 76 -9.87 -6.23 -2.53
C GLU A 76 -11.27 -6.85 -2.32
N GLN A 77 -11.45 -8.10 -2.74
CA GLN A 77 -12.69 -8.85 -2.48
C GLN A 77 -12.96 -9.04 -0.98
N SER A 78 -11.91 -9.25 -0.16
CA SER A 78 -12.05 -9.36 1.30
C SER A 78 -12.50 -8.05 1.96
N LEU A 79 -12.20 -6.91 1.34
CA LEU A 79 -12.62 -5.58 1.79
C LEU A 79 -14.07 -5.25 1.38
N GLY A 80 -14.70 -6.12 0.58
CA GLY A 80 -16.03 -5.86 0.00
C GLY A 80 -15.98 -5.03 -1.28
N ASN A 81 -14.80 -4.80 -1.84
CA ASN A 81 -14.63 -4.08 -3.11
C ASN A 81 -14.86 -5.03 -4.29
N LEU A 82 -16.09 -5.53 -4.43
CA LEU A 82 -16.46 -6.51 -5.46
C LEU A 82 -16.44 -5.93 -6.88
N ASP A 83 -16.52 -4.61 -7.01
CA ASP A 83 -16.56 -3.91 -8.29
C ASP A 83 -15.17 -3.52 -8.83
N ILE A 84 -14.08 -3.83 -8.10
CA ILE A 84 -12.73 -3.54 -8.59
C ILE A 84 -12.39 -4.50 -9.72
N THR A 85 -12.20 -3.92 -10.90
CA THR A 85 -11.85 -4.64 -12.13
C THR A 85 -10.40 -5.13 -12.11
N ASP A 86 -10.11 -6.11 -12.96
CA ASP A 86 -8.75 -6.59 -13.18
C ASP A 86 -7.85 -5.52 -13.78
N SER A 87 -8.41 -4.64 -14.61
CA SER A 87 -7.74 -3.44 -15.10
C SER A 87 -7.28 -2.51 -13.97
N GLU A 88 -8.14 -2.28 -12.97
CA GLU A 88 -7.79 -1.47 -11.80
C GLU A 88 -6.76 -2.16 -10.90
N ASN A 89 -6.85 -3.48 -10.75
CA ASN A 89 -5.86 -4.26 -10.01
C ASN A 89 -4.47 -4.20 -10.68
N VAL A 90 -4.41 -4.43 -11.98
CA VAL A 90 -3.18 -4.32 -12.78
C VAL A 90 -2.62 -2.90 -12.69
N LYS A 91 -3.46 -1.88 -12.82
CA LYS A 91 -3.05 -0.47 -12.72
C LYS A 91 -2.45 -0.14 -11.36
N ALA A 92 -3.08 -0.58 -10.27
CA ALA A 92 -2.59 -0.32 -8.92
C ALA A 92 -1.23 -1.01 -8.66
N ILE A 93 -1.06 -2.27 -9.07
CA ILE A 93 0.21 -2.99 -9.00
C ILE A 93 1.27 -2.27 -9.84
N ALA A 94 0.92 -1.89 -11.08
CA ALA A 94 1.85 -1.27 -11.99
C ALA A 94 2.35 0.09 -11.49
N VAL A 95 1.45 0.92 -10.98
CA VAL A 95 1.81 2.21 -10.37
C VAL A 95 2.76 2.02 -9.19
N LYS A 96 2.51 1.04 -8.30
CA LYS A 96 3.41 0.74 -7.18
C LYS A 96 4.82 0.39 -7.68
N ILE A 97 4.91 -0.52 -8.65
CA ILE A 97 6.20 -0.98 -9.20
C ILE A 97 6.94 0.17 -9.90
N LEU A 98 6.24 0.98 -10.70
CA LEU A 98 6.82 2.14 -11.38
C LEU A 98 7.33 3.19 -10.40
N LEU A 99 6.65 3.40 -9.27
CA LEU A 99 7.12 4.32 -8.22
C LEU A 99 8.38 3.79 -7.54
N LEU A 100 8.44 2.50 -7.20
CA LEU A 100 9.63 1.90 -6.60
C LEU A 100 10.83 1.92 -7.55
N ASP A 101 10.62 1.60 -8.83
CA ASP A 101 11.65 1.71 -9.86
C ASP A 101 12.13 3.15 -10.05
N LYS A 102 11.20 4.12 -10.04
CA LYS A 102 11.56 5.55 -10.09
C LYS A 102 12.40 5.96 -8.89
N ALA A 103 12.01 5.56 -7.68
CA ALA A 103 12.74 5.85 -6.45
C ALA A 103 14.17 5.31 -6.56
N LYS A 104 14.32 4.04 -6.97
CA LYS A 104 15.62 3.40 -7.23
C LYS A 104 16.46 4.18 -8.24
N LYS A 105 15.89 4.57 -9.38
CA LYS A 105 16.58 5.36 -10.43
C LYS A 105 17.02 6.75 -9.95
N GLN A 106 16.36 7.31 -8.93
CA GLN A 106 16.73 8.57 -8.30
C GLN A 106 17.64 8.41 -7.07
N GLY A 107 18.07 7.18 -6.76
CA GLY A 107 18.87 6.91 -5.56
C GLY A 107 18.10 7.04 -4.25
N ILE A 108 16.77 7.08 -4.29
CA ILE A 108 15.90 7.09 -3.11
C ILE A 108 15.69 5.63 -2.70
N LYS A 109 16.28 5.25 -1.57
CA LYS A 109 16.10 3.93 -0.97
C LYS A 109 16.05 4.06 0.54
N ILE A 110 15.19 3.25 1.16
CA ILE A 110 15.20 3.04 2.61
C ILE A 110 16.03 1.78 2.88
N SER A 111 16.92 1.85 3.86
CA SER A 111 17.71 0.70 4.29
C SER A 111 16.88 -0.29 5.11
N ASP A 112 17.32 -1.54 5.19
CA ASP A 112 16.67 -2.54 6.05
C ASP A 112 16.72 -2.14 7.53
N GLU A 113 17.79 -1.48 7.97
CA GLU A 113 17.91 -0.96 9.33
C GLU A 113 16.90 0.15 9.62
N GLU A 114 16.73 1.12 8.70
CA GLU A 114 15.74 2.18 8.87
C GLU A 114 14.31 1.61 8.89
N ALA A 115 14.01 0.65 8.03
CA ALA A 115 12.68 0.04 7.97
C ALA A 115 12.37 -0.79 9.23
N ARG A 116 13.34 -1.60 9.69
CA ARG A 116 13.22 -2.35 10.96
C ARG A 116 13.10 -1.42 12.16
N LYS A 117 13.85 -0.31 12.19
CA LYS A 117 13.71 0.69 13.24
C LYS A 117 12.31 1.29 13.27
N ALA A 118 11.76 1.68 12.11
CA ALA A 118 10.40 2.20 12.01
C ALA A 118 9.35 1.15 12.47
N SER A 119 9.55 -0.11 12.08
CA SER A 119 8.73 -1.24 12.50
C SER A 119 8.68 -1.40 14.02
N LEU A 120 9.84 -1.35 14.68
CA LEU A 120 9.94 -1.42 16.14
C LEU A 120 9.38 -0.18 16.83
N GLU A 121 9.50 1.01 16.23
CA GLU A 121 8.85 2.22 16.75
C GLU A 121 7.31 2.08 16.73
N GLU A 122 6.74 1.44 15.70
CA GLU A 122 5.30 1.12 15.64
C GLU A 122 4.90 0.07 16.69
N LYS A 123 5.72 -0.95 16.91
CA LYS A 123 5.55 -1.92 18.00
C LYS A 123 5.43 -1.24 19.36
N GLU A 124 6.34 -0.31 19.66
CA GLU A 124 6.31 0.44 20.93
C GLU A 124 5.05 1.29 21.07
N ILE A 125 4.57 1.90 19.98
CA ILE A 125 3.31 2.66 19.98
C ILE A 125 2.12 1.76 20.33
N ILE A 126 2.05 0.56 19.76
CA ILE A 126 0.99 -0.41 20.03
C ILE A 126 1.06 -0.89 21.48
N ASN A 127 2.25 -1.26 21.95
CA ASN A 127 2.47 -1.76 23.31
C ASN A 127 2.26 -0.71 24.39
N SER A 128 2.47 0.57 24.07
CA SER A 128 2.21 1.69 25.00
C SER A 128 0.73 1.95 25.27
N GLY A 129 -0.20 1.22 24.62
CA GLY A 129 -1.63 1.40 24.81
C GLY A 129 -2.18 2.69 24.19
N ASN A 130 -1.36 3.37 23.36
CA ASN A 130 -1.76 4.56 22.62
C ASN A 130 -2.66 4.26 21.41
N ILE A 131 -3.10 3.01 21.26
CA ILE A 131 -4.10 2.60 20.27
C ILE A 131 -5.39 2.18 20.97
N GLY A 132 -6.54 2.46 20.35
CA GLY A 132 -7.83 2.02 20.87
C GLY A 132 -7.93 0.49 20.97
N LYS A 133 -8.69 0.00 21.94
CA LYS A 133 -8.88 -1.44 22.21
C LYS A 133 -9.27 -2.23 20.96
N GLU A 134 -10.20 -1.72 20.17
CA GLU A 134 -10.67 -2.35 18.92
C GLU A 134 -9.54 -2.50 17.89
N ASN A 135 -8.67 -1.50 17.78
CA ASN A 135 -7.52 -1.55 16.88
C ASN A 135 -6.46 -2.55 17.37
N LEU A 136 -6.28 -2.68 18.68
CA LEU A 136 -5.37 -3.68 19.26
C LEU A 136 -5.89 -5.09 19.00
N GLU A 137 -7.18 -5.34 19.22
CA GLU A 137 -7.82 -6.63 18.96
C GLU A 137 -7.76 -7.01 17.47
N ALA A 138 -8.01 -6.04 16.59
CA ALA A 138 -7.89 -6.24 15.15
C ALA A 138 -6.43 -6.57 14.73
N PHE A 139 -5.45 -5.84 15.27
CA PHE A 139 -4.03 -6.12 15.04
C PHE A 139 -3.64 -7.53 15.50
N LEU A 140 -4.03 -7.92 16.71
CA LEU A 140 -3.73 -9.24 17.27
C LEU A 140 -4.35 -10.36 16.41
N ALA A 141 -5.60 -10.18 15.98
CA ALA A 141 -6.28 -11.14 15.10
C ALA A 141 -5.61 -11.25 13.72
N TYR A 142 -5.14 -10.14 13.15
CA TYR A 142 -4.36 -10.14 11.92
C TYR A 142 -3.04 -10.90 12.07
N LYS A 143 -2.27 -10.60 13.12
CA LYS A 143 -0.98 -11.24 13.41
C LYS A 143 -1.14 -12.75 13.67
N GLU A 144 -2.19 -13.13 14.39
CA GLU A 144 -2.54 -14.53 14.63
C GLU A 144 -2.86 -15.26 13.32
N ALA A 145 -3.67 -14.65 12.45
CA ALA A 145 -4.01 -15.21 11.14
C ALA A 145 -2.78 -15.38 10.23
N LEU A 146 -1.83 -14.43 10.27
CA LEU A 146 -0.54 -14.55 9.58
C LEU A 146 0.27 -15.78 10.06
N GLY A 147 0.06 -16.22 11.30
CA GLY A 147 0.78 -17.35 11.90
C GLY A 147 2.26 -17.06 12.13
N LEU A 148 2.64 -15.79 12.23
CA LEU A 148 4.01 -15.35 12.49
C LEU A 148 4.21 -15.15 14.00
N SER A 149 5.41 -15.48 14.48
CA SER A 149 5.85 -15.05 15.80
C SER A 149 5.94 -13.52 15.85
N GLU A 150 5.99 -12.97 17.07
CA GLU A 150 6.13 -11.53 17.25
C GLU A 150 7.43 -11.00 16.64
N ASP A 151 8.53 -11.74 16.77
CA ASP A 151 9.81 -11.33 16.21
C ASP A 151 9.84 -11.41 14.68
N GLU A 152 9.29 -12.47 14.08
CA GLU A 152 9.18 -12.57 12.61
C GLU A 152 8.27 -11.47 12.03
N TYR A 153 7.17 -11.15 12.72
CA TYR A 153 6.27 -10.09 12.29
C TYR A 153 6.98 -8.73 12.29
N TRP A 154 7.61 -8.34 13.40
CA TRP A 154 8.18 -6.99 13.53
C TRP A 154 9.54 -6.83 12.85
N ASN A 155 10.41 -7.83 12.89
CA ASN A 155 11.76 -7.67 12.37
C ASN A 155 11.87 -7.94 10.87
N ASP A 156 11.00 -8.80 10.33
CA ASP A 156 11.11 -9.26 8.94
C ASP A 156 9.91 -8.80 8.12
N PHE A 157 8.72 -9.32 8.41
CA PHE A 157 7.54 -9.11 7.57
C PHE A 157 7.12 -7.64 7.49
N HIS A 158 6.82 -7.02 8.64
CA HIS A 158 6.35 -5.63 8.70
C HIS A 158 7.45 -4.64 8.30
N ALA A 159 8.70 -4.94 8.65
CA ALA A 159 9.86 -4.15 8.23
C ALA A 159 9.98 -4.12 6.69
N GLN A 160 9.78 -5.24 6.00
CA GLN A 160 9.80 -5.29 4.55
C GLN A 160 8.65 -4.48 3.93
N GLU A 161 7.43 -4.57 4.47
CA GLU A 161 6.29 -3.77 4.00
C GLU A 161 6.54 -2.26 4.19
N LEU A 162 7.06 -1.88 5.36
CA LEU A 162 7.43 -0.50 5.67
C LEU A 162 8.53 0.03 4.76
N LYS A 163 9.52 -0.79 4.37
CA LYS A 163 10.60 -0.37 3.48
C LYS A 163 10.06 0.16 2.15
N GLU A 164 9.12 -0.56 1.53
CA GLU A 164 8.49 -0.14 0.28
C GLU A 164 7.65 1.13 0.49
N TYR A 165 6.83 1.16 1.54
CA TYR A 165 5.99 2.31 1.88
C TYR A 165 6.81 3.58 2.10
N LEU A 166 7.84 3.51 2.95
CA LEU A 166 8.72 4.62 3.28
C LEU A 166 9.51 5.09 2.06
N THR A 167 9.90 4.17 1.17
CA THR A 167 10.56 4.51 -0.09
C THR A 167 9.64 5.34 -1.00
N ILE A 168 8.38 4.93 -1.15
CA ILE A 168 7.38 5.67 -1.92
C ILE A 168 7.06 7.02 -1.26
N ASN A 169 6.98 7.08 0.08
CA ASN A 169 6.75 8.33 0.80
C ASN A 169 7.94 9.30 0.62
N ALA A 170 9.17 8.81 0.70
CA ALA A 170 10.37 9.63 0.45
C ALA A 170 10.38 10.16 -1.00
N LEU A 171 9.96 9.35 -1.98
CA LEU A 171 9.77 9.82 -3.36
C LEU A 171 8.69 10.90 -3.45
N TYR A 172 7.54 10.72 -2.80
CA TYR A 172 6.47 11.73 -2.75
C TYR A 172 6.95 13.06 -2.14
N GLU A 173 7.66 13.00 -1.02
CA GLU A 173 8.22 14.18 -0.35
C GLU A 173 9.23 14.91 -1.25
N LYS A 174 10.15 14.17 -1.86
CA LYS A 174 11.11 14.74 -2.81
C LYS A 174 10.39 15.38 -4.00
N PHE A 175 9.48 14.66 -4.62
CA PHE A 175 8.79 15.10 -5.83
C PHE A 175 7.94 16.35 -5.59
N THR A 176 7.21 16.41 -4.47
CA THR A 176 6.42 17.59 -4.10
C THR A 176 7.27 18.76 -3.64
N LYS A 177 8.43 18.52 -3.01
CA LYS A 177 9.40 19.56 -2.68
C LYS A 177 10.02 20.16 -3.95
N ASP A 178 10.45 19.32 -4.88
CA ASP A 178 11.02 19.76 -6.16
C ASP A 178 9.97 20.57 -6.96
N ALA A 179 8.70 20.14 -6.97
CA ALA A 179 7.62 20.89 -7.61
C ALA A 179 7.33 22.26 -6.97
N ILE A 180 7.49 22.39 -5.66
CA ILE A 180 7.40 23.68 -4.97
C ILE A 180 8.56 24.59 -5.39
N ASN A 181 9.78 24.05 -5.41
CA ASN A 181 10.99 24.80 -5.79
C ASN A 181 10.92 25.28 -7.25
N ASP A 182 10.40 24.43 -8.14
CA ASP A 182 10.18 24.71 -9.56
C ASP A 182 8.93 25.59 -9.82
N GLN A 183 8.26 26.08 -8.77
CA GLN A 183 7.02 26.88 -8.87
C GLN A 183 5.84 26.18 -9.58
N LYS A 184 5.88 24.85 -9.71
CA LYS A 184 4.76 24.03 -10.21
C LYS A 184 3.64 23.88 -9.18
N ILE A 185 3.98 24.01 -7.89
CA ILE A 185 3.03 24.14 -6.79
C ILE A 185 3.26 25.49 -6.11
N LEU A 186 2.26 26.36 -6.17
CA LEU A 186 2.32 27.67 -5.53
C LEU A 186 2.06 27.53 -4.01
N VAL A 187 2.91 28.15 -3.20
CA VAL A 187 2.84 28.07 -1.72
C VAL A 187 2.48 29.41 -1.07
N GLN A 188 2.59 30.52 -1.81
CA GLN A 188 2.34 31.85 -1.25
C GLN A 188 0.85 32.02 -0.90
N ASN A 189 0.58 32.37 0.37
CA ASN A 189 -0.77 32.64 0.91
C ASN A 189 -1.77 31.48 0.82
N VAL A 190 -1.29 30.23 0.70
CA VAL A 190 -2.14 29.03 0.60
C VAL A 190 -2.42 28.45 1.98
N LYS A 191 -3.68 28.09 2.28
CA LYS A 191 -4.02 27.42 3.54
C LYS A 191 -3.38 26.02 3.58
N PRO A 192 -2.98 25.49 4.76
CA PRO A 192 -2.36 24.16 4.85
C PRO A 192 -3.14 23.01 4.17
N ALA A 193 -4.47 23.05 4.24
CA ALA A 193 -5.34 22.07 3.59
C ALA A 193 -5.27 22.16 2.04
N GLU A 194 -5.24 23.36 1.50
CA GLU A 194 -5.12 23.62 0.05
C GLU A 194 -3.75 23.18 -0.48
N LEU A 195 -2.68 23.45 0.28
CA LEU A 195 -1.35 22.98 -0.07
C LEU A 195 -1.28 21.45 -0.07
N THR A 196 -1.93 20.79 0.90
CA THR A 196 -2.01 19.32 0.96
C THR A 196 -2.77 18.77 -0.24
N LYS A 197 -3.89 19.39 -0.61
CA LYS A 197 -4.67 19.02 -1.80
C LYS A 197 -3.86 19.19 -3.09
N ALA A 198 -3.11 20.30 -3.21
CA ALA A 198 -2.26 20.56 -4.38
C ALA A 198 -1.14 19.53 -4.52
N LYS A 199 -0.45 19.19 -3.42
CA LYS A 199 0.59 18.14 -3.39
C LYS A 199 0.02 16.77 -3.78
N LYS A 200 -1.12 16.40 -3.20
CA LYS A 200 -1.81 15.14 -3.53
C LYS A 200 -2.17 15.10 -5.01
N LYS A 201 -2.84 16.14 -5.53
CA LYS A 201 -3.20 16.23 -6.95
C LYS A 201 -1.99 16.11 -7.87
N TYR A 202 -0.91 16.85 -7.59
CA TYR A 202 0.30 16.81 -8.39
C TYR A 202 0.91 15.40 -8.46
N PHE A 203 0.93 14.69 -7.33
CA PHE A 203 1.43 13.32 -7.30
C PHE A 203 0.48 12.31 -7.96
N GLU A 204 -0.84 12.48 -7.84
CA GLU A 204 -1.82 11.66 -8.58
C GLU A 204 -1.67 11.83 -10.10
N ASP A 205 -1.53 13.08 -10.58
CA ASP A 205 -1.30 13.36 -12.00
C ASP A 205 0.02 12.71 -12.47
N TYR A 206 1.06 12.74 -11.63
CA TYR A 206 2.32 12.04 -11.90
C TYR A 206 2.16 10.52 -11.98
N LYS A 207 1.43 9.89 -11.06
CA LYS A 207 1.15 8.45 -11.10
C LYS A 207 0.39 8.05 -12.36
N LYS A 208 -0.60 8.86 -12.78
CA LYS A 208 -1.33 8.65 -14.03
C LYS A 208 -0.39 8.74 -15.24
N ASN A 209 0.48 9.74 -15.27
CA ASN A 209 1.47 9.87 -16.34
C ASN A 209 2.49 8.73 -16.36
N LEU A 210 2.95 8.26 -15.19
CA LEU A 210 3.82 7.09 -15.12
C LEU A 210 3.16 5.84 -15.74
N TYR A 211 1.92 5.56 -15.36
CA TYR A 211 1.17 4.42 -15.88
C TYR A 211 0.93 4.53 -17.39
N ASN A 212 0.45 5.69 -17.86
CA ASN A 212 0.13 5.90 -19.27
C ASN A 212 1.35 5.80 -20.21
N ASN A 213 2.57 6.04 -19.70
CA ASN A 213 3.81 5.94 -20.46
C ASN A 213 4.54 4.60 -20.25
N ALA A 214 3.99 3.70 -19.44
CA ALA A 214 4.60 2.41 -19.19
C ALA A 214 4.32 1.43 -20.33
N LYS A 215 5.34 0.65 -20.71
CA LYS A 215 5.17 -0.49 -21.63
C LYS A 215 4.73 -1.70 -20.82
N ILE A 216 3.46 -2.08 -20.96
CA ILE A 216 2.88 -3.26 -20.30
C ILE A 216 2.71 -4.38 -21.31
N GLU A 217 3.28 -5.55 -21.01
CA GLU A 217 3.18 -6.74 -21.86
C GLU A 217 2.62 -7.90 -21.04
N PHE A 218 1.48 -8.45 -21.46
CA PHE A 218 0.84 -9.58 -20.77
C PHE A 218 1.39 -10.92 -21.24
N ASN A 219 1.86 -11.72 -20.29
CA ASN A 219 2.31 -13.09 -20.49
C ASN A 219 1.19 -14.10 -20.18
N ASP A 220 0.21 -13.71 -19.37
CA ASP A 220 -1.01 -14.49 -19.11
C ASP A 220 -2.16 -14.02 -20.00
N SER A 221 -2.60 -14.89 -20.91
CA SER A 221 -3.64 -14.58 -21.90
C SER A 221 -5.03 -14.39 -21.29
N LYS A 222 -5.32 -15.06 -20.17
CA LYS A 222 -6.58 -14.89 -19.45
C LYS A 222 -6.63 -13.50 -18.81
N LEU A 223 -5.59 -13.14 -18.07
CA LEU A 223 -5.50 -11.81 -17.46
C LEU A 223 -5.57 -10.69 -18.52
N LYS A 224 -4.89 -10.88 -19.67
CA LYS A 224 -4.97 -9.93 -20.78
C LYS A 224 -6.43 -9.71 -21.23
N ALA A 225 -7.17 -10.79 -21.44
CA ALA A 225 -8.56 -10.72 -21.87
C ALA A 225 -9.46 -10.02 -20.82
N GLU A 226 -9.26 -10.32 -19.54
CA GLU A 226 -9.98 -9.68 -18.42
C GLU A 226 -9.75 -8.16 -18.37
N VAL A 227 -8.47 -7.74 -18.50
CA VAL A 227 -8.09 -6.32 -18.52
C VAL A 227 -8.66 -5.58 -19.73
N GLU A 228 -8.63 -6.20 -20.91
CA GLU A 228 -9.14 -5.62 -22.16
C GLU A 228 -10.67 -5.54 -22.18
N SER A 229 -11.37 -6.46 -21.49
CA SER A 229 -12.83 -6.41 -21.35
C SER A 229 -13.32 -5.43 -20.28
N GLY A 230 -12.42 -4.92 -19.43
CA GLY A 230 -12.79 -4.09 -18.28
C GLY A 230 -13.55 -4.85 -17.20
N ASN A 231 -13.35 -6.17 -17.12
CA ASN A 231 -13.87 -7.01 -16.03
C ASN A 231 -12.90 -7.02 -14.86
#